data_AF-A0ABD2RIK8-F1
#
_entry.id   AF-A0ABD2RIK8-F1
#
_cell.length_a   1.000
_cell.length_b   1.000
_cell.length_c   1.000
_cell.angle_alpha   90.00
_cell.angle_beta   90.00
_cell.angle_gamma   90.00
#
_symmetry.space_group_name_H-M   'P 1'
#
loop_
_entity.id
_entity.type
_entity.pdbx_description
1 polymer ?
#
loop_
_entity_poly.entity_id
_entity_poly.type
_entity_poly.pdbx_seq_one_letter_code
_entity_poly.pdbx_strand_id
1 'polypeptide(L)'
;MIASCLLLKCLAVGDEGETEKLVTATKKGAAVLDQYLSNEIKALYHVLQQGNDIYDATLNQTNVENNNNKFYIIQVLENDCGGNFLVYTRWGRVGEKGETKISGPYTSANDATSEFERKFYEKTKNCWSNRKDFFCQPKQYAWLEMEYDENGEDSSMQGQSILVPKSRPRETKLEAPIAKFISLICDINMMRQQMVEIGYNANKLPLGKLSKKTILKGYDILKNIADVIDQSNRTLLEDLSSQFYTVIPHDFGFQKMCEFVIDTPLKLKRKIEMVEALGEIEVTTTLLEDNTDIQEDPLYYQYEQLGCQLVPVEVGSQEFLMIENYMKNTHAKTHSGYAVDIVQVFRASRNGETERFQKFSDMSNRMLLWHGSRLTNWAGILSQGLRIAPPEAPSTGYMFGKGVYFADMFSESAIYCYASSAAKNGVLLLCEVALGDMNELLSANSDADKLPSGKLSTKAVGATAPDFKEAQILEDGVIVPLGNPKERPKHEGNLLHNEYIVYNVEQIRMRYVIQVEFNYEI
;
A
#
# COMPACT_ATOMS: atom_id res chain seq x y z
N MET A 1 -15.37 -23.61 -0.25
CA MET A 1 -14.24 -24.48 0.14
C MET A 1 -12.93 -24.15 -0.59
N ILE A 2 -12.66 -22.91 -1.02
CA ILE A 2 -11.49 -22.60 -1.88
C ILE A 2 -10.68 -21.35 -1.44
N ALA A 3 -11.17 -20.45 -0.57
CA ALA A 3 -10.44 -19.20 -0.30
C ALA A 3 -9.35 -19.28 0.80
N SER A 4 -9.53 -20.06 1.87
CA SER A 4 -8.59 -20.06 3.01
C SER A 4 -7.59 -21.23 3.03
N CYS A 5 -7.72 -22.22 2.13
CA CYS A 5 -6.90 -23.44 2.16
C CYS A 5 -5.83 -23.51 1.04
N LEU A 6 -5.68 -22.47 0.23
CA LEU A 6 -4.78 -22.46 -0.94
C LEU A 6 -3.64 -21.42 -0.87
N LEU A 7 -3.49 -20.72 0.27
CA LEU A 7 -2.39 -19.77 0.48
C LEU A 7 -1.02 -20.41 0.70
N LEU A 8 -0.93 -21.75 0.82
CA LEU A 8 0.31 -22.45 1.23
C LEU A 8 1.10 -23.14 0.10
N LYS A 9 0.78 -22.95 -1.18
CA LYS A 9 1.55 -23.58 -2.28
C LYS A 9 1.68 -22.64 -3.47
N CYS A 10 2.74 -21.82 -3.49
CA CYS A 10 3.44 -21.32 -4.69
C CYS A 10 4.51 -20.28 -4.28
N LEU A 11 5.58 -20.70 -3.62
CA LEU A 11 6.82 -19.91 -3.49
C LEU A 11 8.00 -20.87 -3.47
N ALA A 12 8.46 -21.29 -4.65
CA ALA A 12 9.74 -21.96 -4.84
C ALA A 12 10.13 -21.96 -6.32
N VAL A 13 10.59 -20.83 -6.83
CA VAL A 13 11.59 -20.80 -7.91
C VAL A 13 12.51 -19.63 -7.59
N GLY A 14 13.71 -19.95 -7.10
CA GLY A 14 14.77 -18.97 -6.94
C GLY A 14 15.35 -18.63 -8.31
N ASP A 15 15.66 -17.36 -8.52
CA ASP A 15 16.55 -16.92 -9.59
C ASP A 15 17.63 -16.02 -8.98
N GLU A 16 18.86 -16.22 -9.44
CA GLU A 16 20.09 -15.70 -8.86
C GLU A 16 20.20 -14.19 -9.07
N GLY A 17 20.54 -13.48 -8.00
CA GLY A 17 20.52 -12.01 -7.96
C GLY A 17 21.56 -11.36 -8.86
N GLU A 18 21.10 -10.58 -9.83
CA GLU A 18 21.88 -9.46 -10.36
C GLU A 18 21.84 -8.30 -9.35
N THR A 19 23.01 -7.88 -8.89
CA THR A 19 23.16 -6.68 -8.05
C THR A 19 22.78 -5.43 -8.85
N GLU A 20 21.56 -4.93 -8.65
CA GLU A 20 21.12 -3.65 -9.20
C GLU A 20 21.96 -2.49 -8.62
N LYS A 21 22.61 -1.74 -9.50
CA LYS A 21 23.27 -0.47 -9.15
C LYS A 21 22.21 0.57 -8.84
N LEU A 22 22.23 1.09 -7.61
CA LEU A 22 21.44 2.26 -7.18
C LEU A 22 21.54 3.40 -8.20
N VAL A 23 20.44 3.70 -8.89
CA VAL A 23 20.36 4.76 -9.89
C VAL A 23 20.07 6.09 -9.18
N THR A 24 20.99 7.06 -9.32
CA THR A 24 20.84 8.40 -8.73
C THR A 24 19.94 9.26 -9.62
N ALA A 25 18.81 9.73 -9.09
CA ALA A 25 17.88 10.61 -9.78
C ALA A 25 18.41 12.06 -9.75
N THR A 26 18.32 12.80 -10.86
CA THR A 26 18.80 14.20 -10.90
C THR A 26 17.60 15.14 -10.98
N LYS A 27 17.24 15.79 -9.87
CA LYS A 27 16.23 16.86 -9.85
C LYS A 27 16.91 18.19 -10.15
N LYS A 28 16.38 18.94 -11.11
CA LYS A 28 16.81 20.29 -11.46
C LYS A 28 15.58 21.06 -11.96
N GLY A 29 15.18 22.08 -11.23
CA GLY A 29 13.85 22.70 -11.38
C GLY A 29 12.72 21.83 -10.80
N ALA A 30 11.50 21.97 -11.32
CA ALA A 30 10.30 21.33 -10.77
C ALA A 30 10.18 19.82 -11.06
N ALA A 31 10.89 19.28 -12.06
CA ALA A 31 10.83 17.86 -12.42
C ALA A 31 12.19 17.17 -12.37
N VAL A 32 12.13 15.84 -12.23
CA VAL A 32 13.32 14.98 -12.20
C VAL A 32 13.68 14.61 -13.64
N LEU A 33 14.94 14.82 -14.01
CA LEU A 33 15.46 14.41 -15.31
C LEU A 33 15.46 12.89 -15.43
N ASP A 34 15.09 12.37 -16.61
CA ASP A 34 15.13 10.93 -16.86
C ASP A 34 16.52 10.34 -16.58
N GLN A 35 16.53 9.22 -15.88
CA GLN A 35 17.76 8.62 -15.37
C GLN A 35 18.75 8.19 -16.45
N TYR A 36 18.30 7.98 -17.69
CA TYR A 36 19.15 7.54 -18.80
C TYR A 36 19.69 8.69 -19.67
N LEU A 37 19.41 9.95 -19.31
CA LEU A 37 20.11 11.10 -19.88
C LEU A 37 21.60 11.06 -19.53
N SER A 38 22.46 11.53 -20.45
CA SER A 38 23.89 11.61 -20.20
C SER A 38 24.20 12.59 -19.07
N ASN A 39 25.30 12.36 -18.35
CA ASN A 39 25.73 13.24 -17.26
C ASN A 39 26.00 14.68 -17.75
N GLU A 40 26.44 14.84 -19.00
CA GLU A 40 26.64 16.15 -19.63
C GLU A 40 25.33 16.92 -19.79
N ILE A 41 24.26 16.26 -20.23
CA ILE A 41 22.94 16.90 -20.36
C ILE A 41 22.38 17.20 -18.98
N LYS A 42 22.47 16.24 -18.04
CA LYS A 42 22.00 16.43 -16.65
C LYS A 42 22.71 17.59 -15.95
N ALA A 43 23.96 17.89 -16.31
CA ALA A 43 24.71 19.00 -15.73
C ALA A 43 24.26 20.37 -16.28
N LEU A 44 23.79 20.44 -17.54
CA LEU A 44 23.57 21.69 -18.28
C LEU A 44 22.11 22.03 -18.58
N TYR A 45 21.18 21.12 -18.33
CA TYR A 45 19.78 21.27 -18.68
C TYR A 45 18.88 20.96 -17.48
N HIS A 46 17.70 21.59 -17.46
CA HIS A 46 16.58 21.29 -16.57
C HIS A 46 15.31 21.07 -17.38
N VAL A 47 14.26 20.51 -16.77
CA VAL A 47 12.96 20.35 -17.46
C VAL A 47 12.29 21.72 -17.58
N LEU A 48 11.86 22.06 -18.80
CA LEU A 48 11.20 23.33 -19.10
C LEU A 48 9.88 23.46 -18.32
N GLN A 49 9.72 24.58 -17.62
CA GLN A 49 8.49 25.00 -16.98
C GLN A 49 8.05 26.36 -17.52
N GLN A 50 6.81 26.46 -18.01
CA GLN A 50 6.21 27.73 -18.44
C GLN A 50 4.94 27.99 -17.63
N GLY A 51 5.03 28.95 -16.70
CA GLY A 51 3.96 29.18 -15.72
C GLY A 51 3.74 27.94 -14.84
N ASN A 52 2.53 27.39 -14.89
CA ASN A 52 2.15 26.18 -14.15
C ASN A 52 2.30 24.90 -14.98
N ASP A 53 2.74 25.00 -16.24
CA ASP A 53 2.89 23.86 -17.13
C ASP A 53 4.34 23.36 -17.11
N ILE A 54 4.54 22.17 -16.55
CA ILE A 54 5.81 21.43 -16.57
C ILE A 54 5.78 20.49 -17.77
N TYR A 55 6.70 20.65 -18.73
CA TYR A 55 6.73 19.85 -19.95
C TYR A 55 7.43 18.50 -19.75
N ASP A 56 6.83 17.65 -18.90
CA ASP A 56 7.22 16.28 -18.62
C ASP A 56 5.97 15.38 -18.60
N ALA A 57 6.02 14.29 -19.36
CA ALA A 57 4.94 13.31 -19.41
C ALA A 57 5.47 11.88 -19.44
N THR A 58 4.98 11.07 -18.50
CA THR A 58 5.14 9.62 -18.50
C THR A 58 3.84 8.97 -18.95
N LEU A 59 3.94 8.14 -20.00
CA LEU A 59 2.81 7.46 -20.60
C LEU A 59 2.91 5.95 -20.43
N ASN A 60 1.77 5.29 -20.28
CA ASN A 60 1.65 3.84 -20.16
C ASN A 60 0.64 3.28 -21.13
N GLN A 61 0.91 2.09 -21.64
CA GLN A 61 -0.01 1.35 -22.48
C GLN A 61 0.15 -0.14 -22.21
N THR A 62 -0.92 -0.75 -21.74
CA THR A 62 -1.02 -2.20 -21.64
C THR A 62 -2.13 -2.71 -22.55
N ASN A 63 -1.85 -3.78 -23.28
CA ASN A 63 -2.82 -4.57 -24.00
C ASN A 63 -2.47 -6.05 -23.80
N VAL A 64 -3.30 -6.72 -23.00
CA VAL A 64 -3.08 -8.10 -22.58
C VAL A 64 -3.19 -9.07 -23.76
N GLU A 65 -4.15 -8.87 -24.66
CA GLU A 65 -4.37 -9.71 -25.85
C GLU A 65 -3.12 -9.79 -26.74
N ASN A 66 -2.46 -8.65 -26.97
CA ASN A 66 -1.33 -8.51 -27.88
C ASN A 66 0.03 -8.55 -27.16
N ASN A 67 0.06 -8.97 -25.88
CA ASN A 67 1.26 -9.06 -25.06
C ASN A 67 2.08 -7.74 -24.99
N ASN A 68 1.38 -6.60 -25.06
CA ASN A 68 1.99 -5.28 -25.03
C ASN A 68 1.92 -4.73 -23.60
N ASN A 69 3.07 -4.37 -23.04
CA ASN A 69 3.18 -3.55 -21.84
C ASN A 69 4.31 -2.54 -22.07
N LYS A 70 3.94 -1.32 -22.47
CA LYS A 70 4.86 -0.34 -23.05
C LYS A 70 4.83 0.98 -22.29
N PHE A 71 5.97 1.63 -22.22
CA PHE A 71 6.09 3.00 -21.72
C PHE A 71 6.56 3.96 -22.80
N TYR A 72 6.20 5.24 -22.62
CA TYR A 72 6.73 6.34 -23.40
C TYR A 72 6.91 7.55 -22.48
N ILE A 73 8.13 8.02 -22.32
CA ILE A 73 8.49 9.21 -21.54
C ILE A 73 8.89 10.29 -22.53
N ILE A 74 8.47 11.52 -22.27
CA ILE A 74 8.84 12.69 -23.05
C ILE A 74 9.08 13.88 -22.12
N GLN A 75 10.21 14.55 -22.31
CA GLN A 75 10.63 15.73 -21.55
C GLN A 75 11.13 16.83 -22.50
N VAL A 76 10.69 18.06 -22.29
CA VAL A 76 11.33 19.24 -22.89
C VAL A 76 12.39 19.75 -21.91
N LEU A 77 13.62 19.89 -22.40
CA LEU A 77 14.77 20.32 -21.62
C LEU A 77 15.21 21.70 -22.08
N GLU A 78 15.42 22.62 -21.14
CA GLU A 78 16.00 23.94 -21.38
C GLU A 78 17.43 23.99 -20.83
N ASN A 79 18.35 24.55 -21.60
CA ASN A 79 19.71 24.78 -21.12
C ASN A 79 19.71 25.85 -20.02
N ASP A 80 20.48 25.66 -18.95
CA ASP A 80 20.48 26.61 -17.82
C ASP A 80 21.01 28.01 -18.20
N CYS A 81 21.82 28.10 -19.24
CA CYS A 81 22.29 29.38 -19.80
C CYS A 81 21.24 30.06 -20.70
N GLY A 82 20.09 29.41 -20.92
CA GLY A 82 19.00 29.87 -21.77
C GLY A 82 19.25 29.68 -23.28
N GLY A 83 18.16 29.77 -24.06
CA GLY A 83 18.21 29.91 -25.52
C GLY A 83 18.43 28.64 -26.34
N ASN A 84 18.64 27.48 -25.69
CA ASN A 84 18.73 26.19 -26.36
C ASN A 84 17.81 25.17 -25.68
N PHE A 85 16.98 24.49 -26.48
CA PHE A 85 16.00 23.52 -26.01
C PHE A 85 16.21 22.16 -26.68
N LEU A 86 15.94 21.08 -25.95
CA LEU A 86 15.98 19.71 -26.45
C LEU A 86 14.66 19.01 -26.11
N VAL A 87 14.21 18.10 -26.97
CA VAL A 87 13.08 17.22 -26.66
C VAL A 87 13.60 15.80 -26.53
N TYR A 88 13.60 15.30 -25.30
CA TYR A 88 14.00 13.94 -24.98
C TYR A 88 12.80 13.01 -25.01
N THR A 89 12.97 11.83 -25.60
CA THR A 89 11.97 10.77 -25.60
C THR A 89 12.61 9.43 -25.28
N ARG A 90 11.96 8.63 -24.42
CA ARG A 90 12.37 7.26 -24.09
C ARG A 90 11.17 6.33 -24.16
N TRP A 91 11.32 5.17 -24.80
CA TRP A 91 10.22 4.22 -24.95
C TRP A 91 10.70 2.78 -24.95
N GLY A 92 9.85 1.86 -24.53
CA GLY A 92 10.21 0.45 -24.48
C GLY A 92 9.17 -0.40 -23.76
N ARG A 93 9.56 -1.62 -23.41
CA ARG A 93 8.78 -2.50 -22.53
C ARG A 93 8.91 -2.00 -21.09
N VAL A 94 7.83 -2.02 -20.32
CA VAL A 94 7.87 -1.67 -18.89
C VAL A 94 8.79 -2.65 -18.15
N GLY A 95 9.62 -2.14 -17.25
CA GLY A 95 10.72 -2.88 -16.59
C GLY A 95 12.08 -2.67 -17.26
N GLU A 96 12.09 -2.44 -18.57
CA GLU A 96 13.33 -2.34 -19.36
C GLU A 96 13.80 -0.90 -19.56
N LYS A 97 15.10 -0.74 -19.87
CA LYS A 97 15.68 0.57 -20.23
C LYS A 97 14.97 1.23 -21.41
N GLY A 98 14.71 0.46 -22.46
CA GLY A 98 14.14 0.94 -23.73
C GLY A 98 15.13 1.70 -24.63
N GLU A 99 14.59 2.32 -25.67
CA GLU A 99 15.29 3.18 -26.63
C GLU A 99 15.12 4.65 -26.26
N THR A 100 16.11 5.48 -26.60
CA THR A 100 16.12 6.93 -26.33
C THR A 100 16.34 7.71 -27.61
N LYS A 101 15.71 8.88 -27.73
CA LYS A 101 15.97 9.84 -28.80
C LYS A 101 15.91 11.27 -28.27
N ILE A 102 16.90 12.07 -28.66
CA ILE A 102 16.94 13.51 -28.44
C ILE A 102 16.68 14.19 -29.78
N SER A 103 15.69 15.09 -29.82
CA SER A 103 15.42 15.99 -30.94
C SER A 103 15.91 17.40 -30.59
N GLY A 104 16.45 18.13 -31.56
CA GLY A 104 17.01 19.47 -31.39
C GLY A 104 18.49 19.56 -31.83
N PRO A 105 19.22 20.62 -31.43
CA PRO A 105 18.77 21.73 -30.57
C PRO A 105 17.74 22.63 -31.26
N TYR A 106 16.77 23.09 -30.49
CA TYR A 106 15.82 24.13 -30.88
C TYR A 106 16.25 25.46 -30.29
N THR A 107 16.07 26.55 -31.04
CA THR A 107 16.39 27.91 -30.59
C THR A 107 15.19 28.66 -30.01
N SER A 108 14.00 28.04 -30.06
CA SER A 108 12.73 28.60 -29.60
C SER A 108 12.04 27.61 -28.69
N ALA A 109 11.60 28.07 -27.51
CA ALA A 109 10.81 27.24 -26.59
C ALA A 109 9.53 26.74 -27.27
N ASN A 110 8.88 27.58 -28.09
CA ASN A 110 7.64 27.24 -28.78
C ASN A 110 7.81 26.09 -29.77
N ASP A 111 8.97 25.98 -30.44
CA ASP A 111 9.22 24.90 -31.39
C ASP A 111 9.41 23.56 -30.64
N ALA A 112 10.12 23.60 -29.51
CA ALA A 112 10.34 22.44 -28.66
C ALA A 112 9.03 21.96 -27.98
N THR A 113 8.24 22.88 -27.44
CA THR A 113 6.92 22.55 -26.85
C THR A 113 5.96 22.08 -27.93
N SER A 114 5.98 22.63 -29.14
CA SER A 114 5.16 22.14 -30.26
C SER A 114 5.51 20.69 -30.65
N GLU A 115 6.79 20.31 -30.66
CA GLU A 115 7.17 18.90 -30.89
C GLU A 115 6.66 18.00 -29.74
N PHE A 116 6.79 18.45 -28.49
CA PHE A 116 6.28 17.74 -27.33
C PHE A 116 4.77 17.50 -27.44
N GLU A 117 4.00 18.55 -27.67
CA GLU A 117 2.54 18.50 -27.75
C GLU A 117 2.07 17.64 -28.92
N ARG A 118 2.76 17.72 -30.07
CA ARG A 118 2.51 16.86 -31.23
C ARG A 118 2.73 15.38 -30.87
N LYS A 119 3.86 15.04 -30.26
CA LYS A 119 4.16 13.65 -29.87
C LYS A 119 3.17 13.15 -28.80
N PHE A 120 2.84 13.99 -27.82
CA PHE A 120 1.85 13.68 -26.80
C PHE A 120 0.49 13.37 -27.44
N TYR A 121 0.02 14.24 -28.35
CA TYR A 121 -1.23 14.03 -29.09
C TYR A 121 -1.18 12.78 -29.99
N GLU A 122 -0.05 12.51 -30.65
CA GLU A 122 0.11 11.32 -31.49
C GLU A 122 -0.09 10.02 -30.70
N LYS A 123 0.42 9.98 -29.47
CA LYS A 123 0.39 8.80 -28.59
C LYS A 123 -0.89 8.66 -27.76
N THR A 124 -1.52 9.77 -27.39
CA THR A 124 -2.67 9.79 -26.46
C THR A 124 -3.98 10.19 -27.11
N LYS A 125 -3.93 10.87 -28.27
CA LYS A 125 -5.05 11.57 -28.93
C LYS A 125 -5.72 12.64 -28.05
N ASN A 126 -5.02 13.13 -27.04
CA ASN A 126 -5.44 14.23 -26.17
C ASN A 126 -4.51 15.43 -26.37
N CYS A 127 -5.06 16.64 -26.28
CA CYS A 127 -4.25 17.86 -26.32
C CYS A 127 -3.60 18.11 -24.95
N TRP A 128 -2.32 18.50 -24.94
CA TRP A 128 -1.59 18.77 -23.70
C TRP A 128 -2.21 19.90 -22.86
N SER A 129 -2.74 20.94 -23.51
CA SER A 129 -3.45 22.04 -22.85
C SER A 129 -4.67 21.58 -22.04
N ASN A 130 -5.33 20.50 -22.47
CA ASN A 130 -6.56 19.97 -21.87
C ASN A 130 -6.29 18.69 -21.06
N ARG A 131 -5.03 18.44 -20.69
CA ARG A 131 -4.63 17.20 -19.99
C ARG A 131 -5.31 16.99 -18.64
N LYS A 132 -5.85 18.03 -18.00
CA LYS A 132 -6.61 17.88 -16.75
C LYS A 132 -7.91 17.08 -16.96
N ASP A 133 -8.48 17.17 -18.16
CA ASP A 133 -9.66 16.43 -18.63
C ASP A 133 -9.25 15.21 -19.49
N PHE A 134 -8.11 14.59 -19.19
CA PHE A 134 -7.58 13.47 -19.97
C PHE A 134 -8.56 12.29 -20.04
N PHE A 135 -8.84 11.84 -21.26
CA PHE A 135 -9.64 10.64 -21.52
C PHE A 135 -8.79 9.53 -22.16
N CYS A 136 -8.75 8.37 -21.51
CA CYS A 136 -8.05 7.19 -22.03
C CYS A 136 -8.76 6.64 -23.27
N GLN A 137 -8.15 6.79 -24.44
CA GLN A 137 -8.67 6.22 -25.69
C GLN A 137 -8.32 4.72 -25.78
N PRO A 138 -9.23 3.86 -26.28
CA PRO A 138 -8.95 2.44 -26.46
C PRO A 138 -7.67 2.20 -27.27
N LYS A 139 -6.79 1.33 -26.76
CA LYS A 139 -5.51 0.96 -27.40
C LYS A 139 -4.56 2.14 -27.67
N GLN A 140 -4.72 3.26 -26.97
CA GLN A 140 -3.74 4.37 -26.96
C GLN A 140 -2.96 4.38 -25.64
N TYR A 141 -1.99 5.29 -25.53
CA TYR A 141 -1.29 5.49 -24.27
C TYR A 141 -2.16 6.32 -23.31
N ALA A 142 -2.17 5.94 -22.04
CA ALA A 142 -2.66 6.76 -20.95
C ALA A 142 -1.54 7.60 -20.37
N TRP A 143 -1.85 8.83 -20.00
CA TRP A 143 -0.94 9.69 -19.24
C TRP A 143 -1.02 9.35 -17.76
N LEU A 144 0.14 9.10 -17.15
CA LEU A 144 0.28 8.93 -15.70
C LEU A 144 0.53 10.31 -15.09
N GLU A 145 -0.47 10.83 -14.39
CA GLU A 145 -0.41 12.11 -13.71
C GLU A 145 0.54 12.00 -12.51
N MET A 146 1.68 12.70 -12.60
CA MET A 146 2.68 12.80 -11.54
C MET A 146 2.51 14.12 -10.79
N GLU A 147 2.59 14.08 -9.47
CA GLU A 147 2.67 15.27 -8.64
C GLU A 147 4.14 15.75 -8.60
N TYR A 148 4.35 17.05 -8.79
CA TYR A 148 5.66 17.69 -8.80
C TYR A 148 5.71 18.72 -7.67
N ASP A 149 6.83 18.81 -6.98
CA ASP A 149 7.01 19.78 -5.90
C ASP A 149 6.94 21.21 -6.46
N GLU A 150 6.03 22.04 -5.93
CA GLU A 150 5.87 23.44 -6.34
C GLU A 150 7.08 24.31 -5.95
N ASN A 151 7.90 23.84 -5.01
CA ASN A 151 9.11 24.52 -4.55
C ASN A 151 10.33 23.99 -5.32
N GLY A 152 10.69 24.70 -6.40
CA GLY A 152 11.87 24.44 -7.23
C GLY A 152 13.22 24.71 -6.54
N GLU A 153 13.37 24.32 -5.27
CA GLU A 153 14.68 24.31 -4.62
C GLU A 153 15.43 23.04 -5.01
N ASP A 154 16.69 23.24 -5.45
CA ASP A 154 17.63 22.22 -5.92
C ASP A 154 17.95 21.19 -4.80
N SER A 155 16.99 20.31 -4.53
CA SER A 155 17.19 19.09 -3.78
C SER A 155 17.84 18.09 -4.73
N SER A 156 19.17 18.11 -4.80
CA SER A 156 19.90 17.02 -5.44
C SER A 156 19.48 15.71 -4.77
N MET A 157 18.67 14.90 -5.46
CA MET A 157 18.41 13.50 -5.14
C MET A 157 19.70 12.69 -5.39
N GLN A 158 20.78 13.03 -4.67
CA GLN A 158 21.90 12.11 -4.53
C GLN A 158 21.31 10.80 -4.02
N GLY A 159 21.60 9.68 -4.69
CA GLY A 159 21.40 8.38 -4.09
C GLY A 159 22.00 8.47 -2.68
N GLN A 160 21.26 8.02 -1.67
CA GLN A 160 21.71 7.98 -0.29
C GLN A 160 22.90 6.99 -0.16
N SER A 161 24.04 7.32 -0.75
CA SER A 161 25.29 7.27 -0.01
C SER A 161 25.09 8.26 1.12
N ILE A 162 25.08 7.75 2.35
CA ILE A 162 25.18 8.53 3.58
C ILE A 162 26.24 9.63 3.37
N LEU A 163 25.82 10.83 2.97
CA LEU A 163 26.56 12.02 3.31
C LEU A 163 26.34 12.13 4.80
N VAL A 164 27.29 11.58 5.56
CA VAL A 164 27.49 11.93 6.96
C VAL A 164 27.44 13.45 6.99
N PRO A 165 26.40 14.06 7.59
CA PRO A 165 26.40 15.49 7.74
C PRO A 165 27.69 15.84 8.46
N LYS A 166 28.40 16.88 8.02
CA LYS A 166 29.51 17.47 8.81
C LYS A 166 28.99 18.17 10.08
N SER A 167 27.93 17.63 10.68
CA SER A 167 27.41 17.88 12.00
C SER A 167 26.98 16.51 12.54
N ARG A 168 27.54 16.09 13.68
CA ARG A 168 27.16 14.85 14.38
C ARG A 168 25.63 14.69 14.35
N PRO A 169 25.06 13.50 14.04
CA PRO A 169 23.65 13.28 14.31
C PRO A 169 23.45 13.52 15.81
N ARG A 170 22.72 14.58 16.15
CA ARG A 170 22.27 14.78 17.54
C ARG A 170 21.28 13.65 17.82
N GLU A 171 21.42 13.02 18.98
CA GLU A 171 20.60 11.88 19.38
C GLU A 171 19.11 12.25 19.31
N THR A 172 18.30 11.33 18.77
CA THR A 172 16.84 11.53 18.73
C THR A 172 16.26 11.63 20.14
N LYS A 173 15.21 12.41 20.31
CA LYS A 173 14.46 12.52 21.58
C LYS A 173 13.64 11.25 21.89
N LEU A 174 13.46 10.37 20.91
CA LEU A 174 12.71 9.14 21.07
C LEU A 174 13.48 8.11 21.90
N GLU A 175 12.75 7.37 22.73
CA GLU A 175 13.30 6.18 23.37
C GLU A 175 13.71 5.15 22.31
N ALA A 176 14.79 4.40 22.57
CA ALA A 176 15.37 3.48 21.59
C ALA A 176 14.37 2.46 20.96
N PRO A 177 13.43 1.86 21.72
CA PRO A 177 12.42 0.97 21.12
C PRO A 177 11.50 1.69 20.13
N ILE A 178 11.08 2.92 20.46
CA ILE A 178 10.22 3.74 19.58
C ILE A 178 11.02 4.15 18.35
N ALA A 179 12.25 4.66 18.53
CA ALA A 179 13.11 5.07 17.42
C ALA A 179 13.32 3.94 16.39
N LYS A 180 13.60 2.71 16.87
CA LYS A 180 13.73 1.53 16.00
C LYS A 180 12.44 1.21 15.26
N PHE A 181 11.30 1.24 15.95
CA PHE A 181 10.00 0.94 15.35
C PHE A 181 9.60 1.98 14.31
N ILE A 182 9.77 3.27 14.58
CA ILE A 182 9.47 4.35 13.62
C ILE A 182 10.38 4.26 12.40
N SER A 183 11.68 3.98 12.61
CA SER A 183 12.62 3.76 11.50
C SER A 183 12.18 2.60 10.60
N LEU A 184 11.58 1.55 11.16
CA LEU A 184 11.09 0.39 10.41
C LEU A 184 9.87 0.73 9.55
N ILE A 185 8.85 1.39 10.12
CA ILE A 185 7.58 1.62 9.42
C ILE A 185 7.61 2.83 8.49
N CYS A 186 8.57 3.74 8.66
CA CYS A 186 8.76 4.92 7.81
C CYS A 186 9.89 4.74 6.76
N ASP A 187 10.40 3.51 6.56
CA ASP A 187 11.45 3.24 5.58
C ASP A 187 10.89 3.18 4.14
N ILE A 188 11.14 4.24 3.37
CA ILE A 188 10.74 4.36 1.96
C ILE A 188 11.40 3.29 1.09
N ASN A 189 12.62 2.85 1.40
CA ASN A 189 13.30 1.81 0.62
C ASN A 189 12.62 0.45 0.82
N MET A 190 12.25 0.13 2.07
CA MET A 190 11.43 -1.05 2.38
C MET A 190 10.09 -1.00 1.64
N MET A 191 9.40 0.16 1.64
CA MET A 191 8.15 0.32 0.88
C MET A 191 8.36 0.10 -0.61
N ARG A 192 9.42 0.66 -1.19
CA ARG A 192 9.77 0.48 -2.61
C ARG A 192 10.00 -1.00 -2.94
N GLN A 193 10.79 -1.69 -2.13
CA GLN A 193 11.10 -3.10 -2.33
C GLN A 193 9.84 -3.97 -2.27
N GLN A 194 8.99 -3.75 -1.25
CA GLN A 194 7.72 -4.47 -1.11
C GLN A 194 6.79 -4.25 -2.31
N MET A 195 6.76 -3.04 -2.88
CA MET A 195 5.95 -2.75 -4.06
C MET A 195 6.47 -3.45 -5.32
N VAL A 196 7.79 -3.52 -5.50
CA VAL A 196 8.40 -4.29 -6.60
C VAL A 196 8.07 -5.78 -6.48
N GLU A 197 8.15 -6.35 -5.28
CA GLU A 197 7.83 -7.77 -5.02
C GLU A 197 6.39 -8.14 -5.41
N ILE A 198 5.43 -7.22 -5.27
CA ILE A 198 4.04 -7.44 -5.67
C ILE A 198 3.75 -7.06 -7.14
N GLY A 199 4.80 -6.74 -7.90
CA GLY A 199 4.78 -6.50 -9.34
C GLY A 199 4.51 -5.04 -9.75
N TYR A 200 4.56 -4.08 -8.83
CA TYR A 200 4.43 -2.65 -9.14
C TYR A 200 5.72 -2.11 -9.76
N ASN A 201 5.61 -1.29 -10.81
CA ASN A 201 6.78 -0.63 -11.39
C ASN A 201 7.05 0.74 -10.72
N ALA A 202 7.77 0.72 -9.60
CA ALA A 202 8.14 1.91 -8.84
C ALA A 202 9.11 2.85 -9.59
N ASN A 203 9.85 2.36 -10.60
CA ASN A 203 10.73 3.18 -11.42
C ASN A 203 9.94 4.11 -12.35
N LYS A 204 8.78 3.65 -12.83
CA LYS A 204 7.94 4.39 -13.76
C LYS A 204 7.01 5.38 -13.04
N LEU A 205 6.45 4.96 -11.90
CA LEU A 205 5.65 5.82 -11.06
C LEU A 205 6.23 5.72 -9.64
N PRO A 206 7.19 6.60 -9.31
CA PRO A 206 7.77 6.64 -7.97
C PRO A 206 6.69 6.84 -6.92
N LEU A 207 6.89 6.22 -5.76
CA LEU A 207 5.89 6.19 -4.69
C LEU A 207 5.47 7.60 -4.22
N GLY A 208 6.43 8.52 -4.06
CA GLY A 208 6.14 9.92 -3.70
C GLY A 208 5.55 10.78 -4.83
N LYS A 209 5.24 10.20 -5.99
CA LYS A 209 4.61 10.92 -7.13
C LYS A 209 3.27 10.31 -7.53
N LEU A 210 2.78 9.36 -6.75
CA LEU A 210 1.53 8.67 -7.01
C LEU A 210 0.35 9.55 -6.58
N SER A 211 -0.43 10.06 -7.53
CA SER A 211 -1.60 10.86 -7.19
C SER A 211 -2.77 10.01 -6.66
N LYS A 212 -3.47 10.53 -5.64
CA LYS A 212 -4.71 9.93 -5.11
C LYS A 212 -5.76 9.65 -6.20
N LYS A 213 -5.84 10.50 -7.22
CA LYS A 213 -6.72 10.34 -8.38
C LYS A 213 -6.39 9.08 -9.19
N THR A 214 -5.10 8.72 -9.32
CA THR A 214 -4.67 7.50 -10.00
C THR A 214 -5.07 6.25 -9.21
N ILE A 215 -4.96 6.31 -7.88
CA ILE A 215 -5.38 5.23 -6.97
C ILE A 215 -6.89 4.99 -7.07
N LEU A 216 -7.70 6.05 -7.01
CA LEU A 216 -9.17 5.97 -7.15
C LEU A 216 -9.59 5.40 -8.51
N LYS A 217 -8.95 5.84 -9.61
CA LYS A 217 -9.17 5.25 -10.94
C LYS A 217 -8.81 3.76 -10.98
N GLY A 218 -7.76 3.35 -10.27
CA GLY A 218 -7.39 1.95 -10.11
C GLY A 218 -8.53 1.13 -9.48
N TYR A 219 -9.11 1.65 -8.39
CA TYR A 219 -10.28 1.03 -7.76
C TYR A 219 -11.49 0.94 -8.67
N ASP A 220 -11.83 2.01 -9.39
CA ASP A 220 -12.97 2.03 -10.32
C ASP A 220 -12.85 0.94 -11.39
N ILE A 221 -11.65 0.71 -11.92
CA ILE A 221 -11.42 -0.36 -12.90
C ILE A 221 -11.56 -1.74 -12.24
N LEU A 222 -11.01 -1.93 -11.04
CA LEU A 222 -11.18 -3.18 -10.29
C LEU A 222 -12.65 -3.44 -9.95
N LYS A 223 -13.45 -2.40 -9.73
CA LYS A 223 -14.91 -2.47 -9.58
C LYS A 223 -15.60 -2.93 -10.85
N ASN A 224 -15.23 -2.38 -11.99
CA ASN A 224 -15.75 -2.86 -13.27
C ASN A 224 -15.38 -4.32 -13.54
N ILE A 225 -14.16 -4.75 -13.14
CA ILE A 225 -13.75 -6.17 -13.22
C ILE A 225 -14.62 -7.03 -12.31
N ALA A 226 -14.82 -6.62 -11.06
CA ALA A 226 -15.66 -7.32 -10.09
C ALA A 226 -17.08 -7.57 -10.60
N ASP A 227 -17.69 -6.60 -11.29
CA ASP A 227 -19.06 -6.70 -11.81
C ASP A 227 -19.20 -7.76 -12.92
N VAL A 228 -18.10 -8.10 -13.59
CA VAL A 228 -18.09 -9.03 -14.74
C VAL A 228 -17.29 -10.31 -14.52
N ILE A 229 -16.60 -10.47 -13.38
CA ILE A 229 -15.68 -11.59 -13.13
C ILE A 229 -16.37 -12.96 -13.09
N ASP A 230 -17.63 -12.99 -12.66
CA ASP A 230 -18.46 -14.20 -12.66
C ASP A 230 -19.20 -14.42 -14.00
N GLN A 231 -19.11 -13.45 -14.92
CA GLN A 231 -19.64 -13.56 -16.26
C GLN A 231 -18.56 -14.23 -17.14
N SER A 232 -18.93 -15.23 -17.93
CA SER A 232 -17.99 -15.93 -18.84
C SER A 232 -17.53 -15.08 -20.04
N ASN A 233 -17.21 -13.80 -19.84
CA ASN A 233 -16.81 -12.83 -20.85
C ASN A 233 -15.31 -12.51 -20.74
N ARG A 234 -14.49 -13.43 -21.26
CA ARG A 234 -13.03 -13.32 -21.19
C ARG A 234 -12.48 -12.08 -21.89
N THR A 235 -13.01 -11.71 -23.05
CA THR A 235 -12.54 -10.54 -23.82
C THR A 235 -12.74 -9.23 -23.03
N LEU A 236 -13.86 -9.09 -22.33
CA LEU A 236 -14.09 -7.92 -21.49
C LEU A 236 -13.14 -7.89 -20.29
N LEU A 237 -12.86 -9.04 -19.67
CA LEU A 237 -11.88 -9.15 -18.59
C LEU A 237 -10.46 -8.83 -19.07
N GLU A 238 -10.09 -9.23 -20.28
CA GLU A 238 -8.81 -8.90 -20.90
C GLU A 238 -8.67 -7.39 -21.16
N ASP A 239 -9.73 -6.74 -21.63
CA ASP A 239 -9.75 -5.28 -21.82
C ASP A 239 -9.68 -4.53 -20.48
N LEU A 240 -10.51 -4.88 -19.50
CA LEU A 240 -10.48 -4.24 -18.18
C LEU A 240 -9.15 -4.49 -17.44
N SER A 241 -8.56 -5.69 -17.55
CA SER A 241 -7.22 -5.97 -17.01
C SER A 241 -6.17 -5.09 -17.70
N SER A 242 -6.29 -4.89 -19.02
CA SER A 242 -5.42 -3.99 -19.79
C SER A 242 -5.56 -2.55 -19.31
N GLN A 243 -6.79 -2.08 -19.05
CA GLN A 243 -7.04 -0.75 -18.49
C GLN A 243 -6.41 -0.60 -17.11
N PHE A 244 -6.57 -1.59 -16.23
CA PHE A 244 -5.99 -1.57 -14.88
C PHE A 244 -4.47 -1.47 -14.93
N TYR A 245 -3.79 -2.32 -15.71
CA TYR A 245 -2.34 -2.29 -15.86
C TYR A 245 -1.82 -1.08 -16.67
N THR A 246 -2.71 -0.36 -17.34
CA THR A 246 -2.40 0.91 -17.97
C THR A 246 -2.39 2.05 -16.94
N VAL A 247 -3.33 2.05 -15.99
CA VAL A 247 -3.43 3.07 -14.93
C VAL A 247 -2.44 2.81 -13.79
N ILE A 248 -2.32 1.55 -13.35
CA ILE A 248 -1.41 1.11 -12.30
C ILE A 248 -0.25 0.35 -12.98
N PRO A 249 0.94 0.95 -13.12
CA PRO A 249 2.04 0.33 -13.85
C PRO A 249 2.54 -0.93 -13.18
N HIS A 250 2.70 -1.98 -13.97
CA HIS A 250 3.21 -3.26 -13.51
C HIS A 250 4.40 -3.70 -14.33
N ASP A 251 5.36 -4.34 -13.67
CA ASP A 251 6.43 -5.07 -14.31
C ASP A 251 6.06 -6.55 -14.36
N PHE A 252 6.02 -7.10 -15.57
CA PHE A 252 5.74 -8.51 -15.83
C PHE A 252 6.95 -9.24 -16.43
N GLY A 253 8.11 -8.59 -16.48
CA GLY A 253 9.28 -9.09 -17.21
C GLY A 253 8.90 -9.48 -18.64
N PHE A 254 9.42 -10.61 -19.12
CA PHE A 254 9.09 -11.18 -20.45
C PHE A 254 7.96 -12.22 -20.43
N GLN A 255 7.22 -12.33 -19.32
CA GLN A 255 6.10 -13.26 -19.21
C GLN A 255 4.93 -12.84 -20.11
N LYS A 256 4.07 -13.81 -20.46
CA LYS A 256 2.93 -13.56 -21.34
C LYS A 256 1.83 -12.84 -20.58
N MET A 257 1.40 -11.67 -21.08
CA MET A 257 0.36 -10.86 -20.43
C MET A 257 -0.95 -11.62 -20.18
N CYS A 258 -1.29 -12.62 -21.01
CA CYS A 258 -2.51 -13.41 -20.86
C CYS A 258 -2.60 -14.22 -19.56
N GLU A 259 -1.47 -14.45 -18.89
CA GLU A 259 -1.42 -15.11 -17.57
C GLU A 259 -1.87 -14.16 -16.45
N PHE A 260 -1.75 -12.85 -16.68
CA PHE A 260 -2.08 -11.80 -15.73
C PHE A 260 -3.48 -11.22 -15.88
N VAL A 261 -4.35 -11.81 -16.71
CA VAL A 261 -5.77 -11.44 -16.74
C VAL A 261 -6.35 -11.61 -15.34
N ILE A 262 -7.08 -10.60 -14.86
CA ILE A 262 -7.75 -10.59 -13.56
C ILE A 262 -9.09 -11.31 -13.71
N ASP A 263 -9.04 -12.63 -13.78
CA ASP A 263 -10.15 -13.53 -14.12
C ASP A 263 -10.62 -14.43 -12.97
N THR A 264 -10.08 -14.23 -11.77
CA THR A 264 -10.49 -14.95 -10.57
C THR A 264 -10.66 -14.01 -9.38
N PRO A 265 -11.59 -14.29 -8.46
CA PRO A 265 -11.75 -13.49 -7.24
C PRO A 265 -10.46 -13.34 -6.43
N LEU A 266 -9.58 -14.35 -6.46
CA LEU A 266 -8.28 -14.31 -5.78
C LEU A 266 -7.32 -13.30 -6.42
N LYS A 267 -7.22 -13.27 -7.75
CA LYS A 267 -6.40 -12.27 -8.46
C LYS A 267 -6.94 -10.87 -8.22
N LEU A 268 -8.25 -10.70 -8.26
CA LEU A 268 -8.92 -9.43 -7.96
C LEU A 268 -8.60 -8.96 -6.54
N LYS A 269 -8.74 -9.81 -5.52
CA LYS A 269 -8.39 -9.50 -4.12
C LYS A 269 -6.95 -9.02 -3.99
N ARG A 270 -5.99 -9.72 -4.58
CA ARG A 270 -4.57 -9.32 -4.56
C ARG A 270 -4.32 -7.94 -5.18
N LYS A 271 -5.08 -7.57 -6.22
CA LYS A 271 -4.96 -6.24 -6.85
C LYS A 271 -5.66 -5.15 -6.04
N ILE A 272 -6.74 -5.46 -5.34
CA ILE A 272 -7.36 -4.53 -4.37
C ILE A 272 -6.35 -4.21 -3.26
N GLU A 273 -5.79 -5.25 -2.61
CA GLU A 273 -4.82 -5.08 -1.51
C GLU A 273 -3.55 -4.32 -1.95
N MET A 274 -3.14 -4.49 -3.21
CA MET A 274 -2.05 -3.71 -3.81
C MET A 274 -2.39 -2.23 -3.91
N VAL A 275 -3.59 -1.89 -4.42
CA VAL A 275 -4.03 -0.49 -4.53
C VAL A 275 -4.25 0.14 -3.14
N GLU A 276 -4.68 -0.65 -2.15
CA GLU A 276 -4.74 -0.23 -0.74
C GLU A 276 -3.36 0.14 -0.22
N ALA A 277 -2.36 -0.74 -0.40
CA ALA A 277 -0.99 -0.48 0.03
C ALA A 277 -0.40 0.77 -0.65
N LEU A 278 -0.68 0.96 -1.93
CA LEU A 278 -0.28 2.18 -2.66
C LEU A 278 -0.90 3.45 -2.04
N GLY A 279 -2.14 3.38 -1.55
CA GLY A 279 -2.78 4.49 -0.85
C GLY A 279 -2.18 4.79 0.52
N GLU A 280 -1.77 3.77 1.27
CA GLU A 280 -1.07 3.98 2.54
C GLU A 280 0.33 4.56 2.34
N ILE A 281 1.02 4.14 1.27
CA ILE A 281 2.31 4.69 0.91
C ILE A 281 2.19 6.15 0.49
N GLU A 282 1.21 6.52 -0.34
CA GLU A 282 0.97 7.92 -0.74
C GLU A 282 0.75 8.82 0.49
N VAL A 283 -0.09 8.39 1.42
CA VAL A 283 -0.26 9.09 2.70
C VAL A 283 1.06 9.24 3.44
N THR A 284 1.84 8.15 3.51
CA THR A 284 3.11 8.15 4.23
C THR A 284 4.12 9.08 3.58
N THR A 285 4.27 9.06 2.25
CA THR A 285 5.20 9.95 1.55
C THR A 285 4.84 11.40 1.74
N THR A 286 3.55 11.75 1.68
CA THR A 286 3.06 13.11 1.96
C THR A 286 3.41 13.54 3.39
N LEU A 287 3.23 12.66 4.39
CA LEU A 287 3.63 12.94 5.79
C LEU A 287 5.15 13.14 5.96
N LEU A 288 5.96 12.48 5.13
CA LEU A 288 7.43 12.52 5.19
C LEU A 288 8.02 13.72 4.43
N GLU A 289 7.38 14.19 3.36
CA GLU A 289 7.87 15.28 2.51
C GLU A 289 7.74 16.66 3.16
N ASP A 290 6.78 16.84 4.08
CA ASP A 290 6.36 18.16 4.53
C ASP A 290 7.42 19.04 5.22
N ASN A 291 8.57 18.55 5.75
CA ASN A 291 9.53 19.43 6.47
C ASN A 291 10.96 18.88 6.67
N THR A 292 11.60 18.28 5.65
CA THR A 292 12.95 17.68 5.85
C THR A 292 14.10 18.68 5.99
N ASP A 293 13.99 19.92 5.48
CA ASP A 293 15.12 20.87 5.45
C ASP A 293 15.24 21.79 6.69
N ILE A 294 14.29 21.74 7.63
CA ILE A 294 14.24 22.70 8.77
C ILE A 294 14.34 22.00 10.15
N GLN A 295 14.36 20.67 10.21
CA GLN A 295 14.17 19.95 11.49
C GLN A 295 15.44 19.38 12.11
N GLU A 296 15.62 19.69 13.39
CA GLU A 296 16.76 19.21 14.19
C GLU A 296 16.72 17.69 14.48
N ASP A 297 15.54 17.06 14.46
CA ASP A 297 15.32 15.62 14.72
C ASP A 297 14.24 15.06 13.77
N PRO A 298 14.61 14.62 12.56
CA PRO A 298 13.65 14.15 11.56
C PRO A 298 12.83 12.94 12.02
N LEU A 299 13.43 12.02 12.78
CA LEU A 299 12.75 10.80 13.24
C LEU A 299 11.69 11.13 14.29
N TYR A 300 11.99 12.06 15.21
CA TYR A 300 11.00 12.55 16.16
C TYR A 300 9.85 13.27 15.47
N TYR A 301 10.12 14.09 14.45
CA TYR A 301 9.05 14.72 13.69
C TYR A 301 8.16 13.71 12.99
N GLN A 302 8.75 12.70 12.33
CA GLN A 302 7.98 11.61 11.71
C GLN A 302 7.05 10.95 12.74
N TYR A 303 7.56 10.68 13.94
CA TYR A 303 6.74 10.18 15.05
C TYR A 303 5.61 11.14 15.45
N GLU A 304 5.87 12.45 15.54
CA GLU A 304 4.83 13.45 15.85
C GLU A 304 3.74 13.50 14.76
N GLN A 305 4.11 13.37 13.49
CA GLN A 305 3.16 13.35 12.36
C GLN A 305 2.25 12.12 12.39
N LEU A 306 2.68 11.02 13.01
CA LEU A 306 1.79 9.87 13.21
C LEU A 306 0.64 10.18 14.18
N GLY A 307 0.71 11.23 15.00
CA GLY A 307 -0.37 11.59 15.93
C GLY A 307 -0.82 10.42 16.83
N CYS A 308 0.08 9.49 17.12
CA CYS A 308 -0.19 8.25 17.83
C CYS A 308 0.89 8.03 18.88
N GLN A 309 0.51 8.19 20.14
CA GLN A 309 1.43 7.99 21.26
C GLN A 309 1.71 6.51 21.43
N LEU A 310 2.99 6.14 21.45
CA LEU A 310 3.46 4.79 21.69
C LEU A 310 4.24 4.74 23.00
N VAL A 311 3.85 3.83 23.90
CA VAL A 311 4.54 3.59 25.17
C VAL A 311 5.00 2.14 25.22
N PRO A 312 6.32 1.85 25.29
CA PRO A 312 6.82 0.48 25.39
C PRO A 312 6.22 -0.24 26.59
N VAL A 313 5.73 -1.46 26.37
CA VAL A 313 5.25 -2.34 27.44
C VAL A 313 6.43 -3.15 27.98
N GLU A 314 6.57 -3.17 29.30
CA GLU A 314 7.64 -3.91 29.98
C GLU A 314 7.46 -5.42 29.80
N VAL A 315 8.54 -6.12 29.44
CA VAL A 315 8.57 -7.57 29.32
C VAL A 315 8.29 -8.21 30.68
N GLY A 316 7.36 -9.16 30.72
CA GLY A 316 6.94 -9.83 31.95
C GLY A 316 5.87 -9.09 32.76
N SER A 317 5.45 -7.89 32.34
CA SER A 317 4.26 -7.23 32.89
C SER A 317 2.99 -8.05 32.62
N GLN A 318 1.91 -7.80 33.38
CA GLN A 318 0.64 -8.50 33.20
C GLN A 318 0.06 -8.31 31.78
N GLU A 319 0.17 -7.10 31.22
CA GLU A 319 -0.27 -6.81 29.85
C GLU A 319 0.55 -7.59 28.82
N PHE A 320 1.88 -7.63 28.98
CA PHE A 320 2.76 -8.39 28.09
C PHE A 320 2.44 -9.89 28.11
N LEU A 321 2.31 -10.47 29.31
CA LEU A 321 1.98 -11.89 29.48
C LEU A 321 0.59 -12.24 28.94
N MET A 322 -0.38 -11.34 29.05
CA MET A 322 -1.69 -11.52 28.42
C MET A 322 -1.56 -11.60 26.90
N ILE A 323 -0.82 -10.68 26.28
CA ILE A 323 -0.61 -10.64 24.82
C ILE A 323 0.17 -11.87 24.35
N GLU A 324 1.22 -12.25 25.05
CA GLU A 324 2.02 -13.44 24.78
C GLU A 324 1.16 -14.71 24.85
N ASN A 325 0.37 -14.87 25.91
CA ASN A 325 -0.56 -15.99 26.05
C ASN A 325 -1.64 -15.98 24.96
N TYR A 326 -2.17 -14.80 24.61
CA TYR A 326 -3.17 -14.68 23.56
C TYR A 326 -2.60 -15.10 22.20
N MET A 327 -1.40 -14.62 21.86
CA MET A 327 -0.68 -14.98 20.63
C MET A 327 -0.41 -16.49 20.58
N LYS A 328 0.14 -17.05 21.66
CA LYS A 328 0.48 -18.48 21.76
C LYS A 328 -0.74 -19.39 21.63
N ASN A 329 -1.80 -19.11 22.38
CA ASN A 329 -2.99 -19.98 22.41
C ASN A 329 -3.74 -19.93 21.07
N THR A 330 -3.73 -18.78 20.40
CA THR A 330 -4.54 -18.56 19.20
C THR A 330 -3.75 -18.63 17.89
N HIS A 331 -2.61 -19.32 17.92
CA HIS A 331 -1.90 -19.77 16.74
C HIS A 331 -2.58 -21.03 16.18
N ALA A 332 -3.26 -20.92 15.04
CA ALA A 332 -3.99 -22.02 14.43
C ALA A 332 -3.04 -23.15 13.99
N LYS A 333 -3.42 -24.40 14.26
CA LYS A 333 -2.65 -25.59 13.89
C LYS A 333 -2.41 -25.72 12.38
N THR A 334 -3.35 -25.18 11.59
CA THR A 334 -3.27 -25.09 10.12
C THR A 334 -2.20 -24.12 9.64
N HIS A 335 -1.74 -23.19 10.49
CA HIS A 335 -0.71 -22.19 10.20
C HIS A 335 0.63 -22.57 10.83
N SER A 336 1.02 -23.84 10.75
CA SER A 336 2.26 -24.39 11.32
C SER A 336 3.51 -24.18 10.46
N GLY A 337 3.38 -23.53 9.29
CA GLY A 337 4.51 -23.24 8.39
C GLY A 337 5.41 -22.08 8.83
N TYR A 338 5.09 -21.43 9.96
CA TYR A 338 5.90 -20.36 10.55
C TYR A 338 5.68 -20.27 12.06
N ALA A 339 6.71 -19.79 12.76
CA ALA A 339 6.66 -19.39 14.16
C ALA A 339 6.81 -17.87 14.22
N VAL A 340 6.36 -17.26 15.31
CA VAL A 340 6.39 -15.80 15.48
C VAL A 340 6.89 -15.44 16.86
N ASP A 341 7.90 -14.59 16.90
CA ASP A 341 8.47 -14.04 18.13
C ASP A 341 8.05 -12.57 18.31
N ILE A 342 7.72 -12.19 19.55
CA ILE A 342 7.44 -10.80 19.90
C ILE A 342 8.77 -10.05 20.02
N VAL A 343 8.95 -9.01 19.20
CA VAL A 343 10.12 -8.12 19.28
C VAL A 343 9.86 -7.00 20.28
N GLN A 344 8.72 -6.33 20.15
CA GLN A 344 8.33 -5.21 21.01
C GLN A 344 6.81 -5.05 21.04
N VAL A 345 6.28 -4.74 22.22
CA VAL A 345 4.88 -4.34 22.41
C VAL A 345 4.84 -2.88 22.81
N PHE A 346 3.92 -2.12 22.23
CA PHE A 346 3.62 -0.75 22.60
C PHE A 346 2.15 -0.63 22.99
N ARG A 347 1.85 0.07 24.08
CA ARG A 347 0.51 0.65 24.28
C ARG A 347 0.37 1.80 23.30
N ALA A 348 -0.69 1.79 22.51
CA ALA A 348 -0.97 2.80 21.50
C ALA A 348 -2.15 3.69 21.93
N SER A 349 -2.02 4.99 21.71
CA SER A 349 -3.10 5.96 21.93
C SER A 349 -3.09 7.00 20.83
N ARG A 350 -4.02 6.88 19.89
CA ARG A 350 -4.12 7.78 18.74
C ARG A 350 -4.98 8.99 19.04
N ASN A 351 -4.53 10.15 18.56
CA ASN A 351 -5.20 11.43 18.80
C ASN A 351 -6.66 11.41 18.32
N GLY A 352 -7.57 11.84 19.20
CA GLY A 352 -9.01 11.92 18.92
C GLY A 352 -9.75 10.57 18.90
N GLU A 353 -9.05 9.43 19.01
CA GLU A 353 -9.67 8.11 18.86
C GLU A 353 -10.49 7.72 20.09
N THR A 354 -9.99 8.04 21.29
CA THR A 354 -10.72 7.79 22.54
C THR A 354 -12.03 8.59 22.58
N GLU A 355 -12.00 9.85 22.14
CA GLU A 355 -13.16 10.73 22.08
C GLU A 355 -14.22 10.22 21.09
N ARG A 356 -13.79 9.76 19.90
CA ARG A 356 -14.70 9.13 18.92
C ARG A 356 -15.29 7.82 19.44
N PHE A 357 -14.50 7.02 20.13
CA PHE A 357 -14.92 5.73 20.70
C PHE A 357 -15.86 5.88 21.89
N GLN A 358 -15.87 7.04 22.57
CA GLN A 358 -16.63 7.28 23.80
C GLN A 358 -18.13 6.93 23.68
N LYS A 359 -18.75 7.13 22.51
CA LYS A 359 -20.16 6.76 22.27
C LYS A 359 -20.45 5.26 22.34
N PHE A 360 -19.40 4.42 22.29
CA PHE A 360 -19.48 2.98 22.36
C PHE A 360 -18.83 2.41 23.63
N SER A 361 -18.33 3.25 24.55
CA SER A 361 -17.64 2.81 25.78
C SER A 361 -18.54 1.96 26.69
N ASP A 362 -19.85 2.22 26.67
CA ASP A 362 -20.82 1.56 27.54
C ASP A 362 -21.54 0.40 26.83
N MET A 363 -21.18 0.12 25.57
CA MET A 363 -21.75 -1.00 24.84
C MET A 363 -21.32 -2.34 25.46
N SER A 364 -22.23 -3.31 25.42
CA SER A 364 -21.89 -4.70 25.70
C SER A 364 -21.03 -5.29 24.56
N ASN A 365 -20.33 -6.39 24.87
CA ASN A 365 -19.54 -7.14 23.90
C ASN A 365 -18.44 -6.30 23.22
N ARG A 366 -17.59 -5.66 24.04
CA ARG A 366 -16.34 -5.05 23.59
C ARG A 366 -15.23 -6.08 23.70
N MET A 367 -14.54 -6.33 22.59
CA MET A 367 -13.52 -7.37 22.50
C MET A 367 -12.18 -6.78 22.09
N LEU A 368 -11.10 -7.32 22.64
CA LEU A 368 -9.75 -7.08 22.17
C LEU A 368 -9.44 -8.07 21.03
N LEU A 369 -9.33 -7.59 19.80
CA LEU A 369 -9.20 -8.42 18.61
C LEU A 369 -7.98 -8.05 17.76
N TRP A 370 -7.45 -9.05 17.05
CA TRP A 370 -6.29 -8.91 16.18
C TRP A 370 -6.65 -8.27 14.84
N HIS A 371 -5.74 -7.44 14.35
CA HIS A 371 -5.70 -6.95 12.97
C HIS A 371 -4.25 -7.01 12.47
N GLY A 372 -4.05 -7.57 11.28
CA GLY A 372 -2.75 -7.61 10.61
C GLY A 372 -2.80 -6.88 9.28
N SER A 373 -1.68 -6.28 8.90
CA SER A 373 -1.54 -5.54 7.64
C SER A 373 -0.08 -5.54 7.20
N ARG A 374 0.15 -5.28 5.91
CA ARG A 374 1.51 -5.18 5.34
C ARG A 374 2.32 -4.15 6.09
N LEU A 375 3.64 -4.37 6.19
CA LEU A 375 4.53 -3.46 6.89
C LEU A 375 4.45 -2.02 6.36
N THR A 376 4.24 -1.86 5.05
CA THR A 376 4.08 -0.58 4.35
C THR A 376 2.89 0.25 4.80
N ASN A 377 1.90 -0.36 5.45
CA ASN A 377 0.63 0.29 5.75
C ASN A 377 0.63 0.98 7.12
N TRP A 378 1.61 0.69 7.98
CA TRP A 378 1.52 1.06 9.40
C TRP A 378 1.70 2.55 9.69
N ALA A 379 2.51 3.27 8.90
CA ALA A 379 2.59 4.72 9.05
C ALA A 379 1.24 5.40 8.72
N GLY A 380 0.55 4.97 7.66
CA GLY A 380 -0.80 5.42 7.32
C GLY A 380 -1.86 5.01 8.36
N ILE A 381 -1.83 3.76 8.83
CA ILE A 381 -2.75 3.26 9.87
C ILE A 381 -2.58 4.02 11.19
N LEU A 382 -1.34 4.26 11.64
CA LEU A 382 -1.11 4.96 12.92
C LEU A 382 -1.51 6.44 12.83
N SER A 383 -1.27 7.09 11.69
CA SER A 383 -1.66 8.50 11.47
C SER A 383 -3.16 8.69 11.33
N GLN A 384 -3.84 7.86 10.54
CA GLN A 384 -5.25 8.10 10.18
C GLN A 384 -6.24 7.20 10.93
N GLY A 385 -5.76 6.10 11.51
CA GLY A 385 -6.59 5.02 12.05
C GLY A 385 -6.94 3.97 10.99
N LEU A 386 -7.59 2.89 11.41
CA LEU A 386 -8.15 1.89 10.48
C LEU A 386 -9.30 2.51 9.68
N ARG A 387 -9.29 2.31 8.36
CA ARG A 387 -10.25 2.88 7.41
C ARG A 387 -11.08 1.78 6.75
N ILE A 388 -12.30 2.12 6.37
CA ILE A 388 -13.12 1.28 5.50
C ILE A 388 -12.71 1.59 4.06
N ALA A 389 -12.64 0.55 3.23
CA ALA A 389 -12.34 0.70 1.82
C ALA A 389 -13.25 1.74 1.14
N PRO A 390 -12.72 2.56 0.22
CA PRO A 390 -13.47 3.66 -0.37
C PRO A 390 -14.66 3.17 -1.24
N PRO A 391 -15.68 4.02 -1.51
CA PRO A 391 -16.83 3.66 -2.34
C PRO A 391 -16.47 3.12 -3.74
N GLU A 392 -15.36 3.61 -4.31
CA GLU A 392 -14.78 3.24 -5.60
C GLU A 392 -14.25 1.79 -5.60
N ALA A 393 -13.81 1.26 -4.45
CA ALA A 393 -13.33 -0.12 -4.38
C ALA A 393 -14.47 -1.11 -4.73
N PRO A 394 -14.20 -2.24 -5.38
CA PRO A 394 -15.19 -3.31 -5.51
C PRO A 394 -15.63 -3.87 -4.16
N SER A 395 -16.89 -4.27 -4.02
CA SER A 395 -17.30 -5.12 -2.88
C SER A 395 -16.82 -6.57 -3.06
N THR A 396 -16.74 -7.04 -4.31
CA THR A 396 -16.17 -8.35 -4.64
C THR A 396 -14.67 -8.37 -4.30
N GLY A 397 -14.28 -9.27 -3.40
CA GLY A 397 -12.95 -9.30 -2.78
C GLY A 397 -13.02 -9.21 -1.26
N TYR A 398 -14.12 -8.64 -0.73
CA TYR A 398 -14.47 -8.65 0.68
C TYR A 398 -15.56 -9.69 0.95
N MET A 399 -15.31 -10.62 1.87
CA MET A 399 -16.22 -11.76 2.09
C MET A 399 -17.56 -11.34 2.73
N PHE A 400 -17.55 -10.26 3.51
CA PHE A 400 -18.67 -9.74 4.29
C PHE A 400 -18.87 -8.22 4.10
N GLY A 401 -18.70 -7.75 2.86
CA GLY A 401 -18.84 -6.33 2.53
C GLY A 401 -17.66 -5.46 3.01
N LYS A 402 -17.73 -4.16 2.74
CA LYS A 402 -16.67 -3.21 3.07
C LYS A 402 -16.76 -2.79 4.53
N GLY A 403 -15.86 -3.28 5.35
CA GLY A 403 -15.74 -2.93 6.75
C GLY A 403 -14.31 -3.11 7.22
N VAL A 404 -14.06 -2.90 8.51
CA VAL A 404 -12.77 -3.23 9.13
C VAL A 404 -12.86 -4.64 9.71
N TYR A 405 -11.95 -5.51 9.25
CA TYR A 405 -11.91 -6.92 9.60
C TYR A 405 -10.94 -7.18 10.75
N PHE A 406 -11.40 -7.98 11.70
CA PHE A 406 -10.65 -8.43 12.86
C PHE A 406 -10.78 -9.93 13.05
N ALA A 407 -9.81 -10.55 13.72
CA ALA A 407 -9.85 -11.96 14.09
C ALA A 407 -9.68 -12.14 15.60
N ASP A 408 -10.30 -13.19 16.14
CA ASP A 408 -10.02 -13.66 17.50
C ASP A 408 -8.81 -14.60 17.54
N MET A 409 -8.38 -15.11 16.37
CA MET A 409 -7.21 -15.94 16.18
C MET A 409 -6.01 -15.12 15.69
N PHE A 410 -4.90 -15.12 16.45
CA PHE A 410 -3.67 -14.42 16.08
C PHE A 410 -3.19 -14.78 14.66
N SER A 411 -3.10 -16.07 14.36
CA SER A 411 -2.53 -16.53 13.09
C SER A 411 -3.38 -16.19 11.87
N GLU A 412 -4.68 -15.89 12.04
CA GLU A 412 -5.55 -15.42 10.95
C GLU A 412 -5.28 -13.96 10.60
N SER A 413 -4.85 -13.16 11.58
CA SER A 413 -4.38 -11.79 11.32
C SER A 413 -2.92 -11.77 10.84
N ALA A 414 -2.07 -12.64 11.38
CA ALA A 414 -0.65 -12.68 11.07
C ALA A 414 -0.36 -12.91 9.57
N ILE A 415 -1.17 -13.70 8.86
CA ILE A 415 -1.01 -13.92 7.41
C ILE A 415 -1.12 -12.62 6.58
N TYR A 416 -1.84 -11.61 7.07
CA TYR A 416 -1.97 -10.31 6.42
C TYR A 416 -0.76 -9.41 6.62
N CYS A 417 0.24 -9.82 7.41
CA CYS A 417 1.54 -9.15 7.46
C CYS A 417 2.34 -9.36 6.16
N TYR A 418 2.03 -10.42 5.40
CA TYR A 418 2.75 -10.81 4.19
C TYR A 418 4.28 -11.00 4.40
N ALA A 419 4.68 -11.41 5.60
CA ALA A 419 6.06 -11.75 5.89
C ALA A 419 6.53 -12.95 5.05
N SER A 420 7.84 -13.05 4.86
CA SER A 420 8.51 -14.12 4.11
C SER A 420 9.90 -14.39 4.68
N SER A 421 10.57 -15.43 4.19
CA SER A 421 11.96 -15.71 4.58
C SER A 421 12.94 -14.57 4.25
N ALA A 422 12.62 -13.74 3.23
CA ALA A 422 13.40 -12.57 2.85
C ALA A 422 13.02 -11.31 3.65
N ALA A 423 11.75 -11.20 4.08
CA ALA A 423 11.22 -10.06 4.83
C ALA A 423 10.45 -10.57 6.06
N LYS A 424 11.18 -10.77 7.17
CA LYS A 424 10.65 -11.42 8.38
C LYS A 424 9.90 -10.51 9.33
N ASN A 425 10.10 -9.19 9.24
CA ASN A 425 9.45 -8.23 10.14
C ASN A 425 7.95 -8.15 9.85
N GLY A 426 7.14 -8.16 10.91
CA GLY A 426 5.73 -7.88 10.83
C GLY A 426 5.26 -6.99 11.97
N VAL A 427 4.07 -6.43 11.79
CA VAL A 427 3.41 -5.63 12.81
C VAL A 427 1.95 -6.06 12.85
N LEU A 428 1.42 -6.21 14.06
CA LEU A 428 0.01 -6.47 14.32
C LEU A 428 -0.54 -5.42 15.27
N LEU A 429 -1.86 -5.31 15.29
CA LEU A 429 -2.60 -4.44 16.17
C LEU A 429 -3.61 -5.26 16.98
N LEU A 430 -3.72 -4.93 18.25
CA LEU A 430 -4.85 -5.33 19.08
C LEU A 430 -5.72 -4.10 19.32
N CYS A 431 -6.96 -4.18 18.85
CA CYS A 431 -7.96 -3.13 19.00
C CYS A 431 -9.04 -3.55 19.97
N GLU A 432 -9.49 -2.62 20.82
CA GLU A 432 -10.79 -2.68 21.46
C GLU A 432 -11.85 -2.38 20.40
N VAL A 433 -12.68 -3.37 20.11
CA VAL A 433 -13.74 -3.30 19.10
C VAL A 433 -15.09 -3.44 19.79
N ALA A 434 -15.93 -2.41 19.68
CA ALA A 434 -17.28 -2.42 20.20
C ALA A 434 -18.22 -3.13 19.23
N LEU A 435 -18.36 -4.44 19.41
CA LEU A 435 -19.14 -5.28 18.49
C LEU A 435 -20.65 -5.15 18.74
N GLY A 436 -21.06 -4.99 19.99
CA GLY A 436 -22.47 -4.96 20.37
C GLY A 436 -23.18 -6.27 20.02
N ASP A 437 -24.46 -6.15 19.64
CA ASP A 437 -25.20 -7.28 19.10
C ASP A 437 -24.80 -7.55 17.65
N MET A 438 -24.38 -8.77 17.38
CA MET A 438 -23.73 -9.16 16.12
C MET A 438 -24.72 -9.85 15.19
N ASN A 439 -24.60 -9.60 13.90
CA ASN A 439 -25.22 -10.37 12.83
C ASN A 439 -24.33 -11.60 12.54
N GLU A 440 -24.73 -12.79 12.99
CA GLU A 440 -23.94 -14.00 12.75
C GLU A 440 -24.24 -14.57 11.36
N LEU A 441 -23.18 -14.77 10.56
CA LEU A 441 -23.27 -15.32 9.21
C LEU A 441 -22.44 -16.59 9.09
N LEU A 442 -23.01 -17.61 8.45
CA LEU A 442 -22.39 -18.93 8.24
C LEU A 442 -21.68 -19.04 6.88
N SER A 443 -21.97 -18.15 5.95
CA SER A 443 -21.43 -18.12 4.59
C SER A 443 -21.18 -16.69 4.14
N ALA A 444 -20.25 -16.53 3.19
CA ALA A 444 -19.96 -15.24 2.57
C ALA A 444 -21.24 -14.52 2.12
N ASN A 445 -21.29 -13.21 2.37
CA ASN A 445 -22.39 -12.35 2.00
C ASN A 445 -21.86 -10.94 1.72
N SER A 446 -21.81 -10.55 0.45
CA SER A 446 -21.31 -9.25 0.01
C SER A 446 -22.12 -8.07 0.54
N ASP A 447 -23.37 -8.29 0.96
CA ASP A 447 -24.28 -7.28 1.51
C ASP A 447 -24.31 -7.28 3.05
N ALA A 448 -23.33 -7.90 3.71
CA ALA A 448 -23.32 -8.00 5.18
C ALA A 448 -23.14 -6.66 5.91
N ASP A 449 -22.74 -5.60 5.20
CA ASP A 449 -22.73 -4.22 5.66
C ASP A 449 -24.13 -3.62 5.84
N LYS A 450 -25.15 -4.21 5.19
CA LYS A 450 -26.57 -3.90 5.42
C LYS A 450 -27.07 -4.61 6.66
N LEU A 451 -26.59 -4.14 7.82
CA LEU A 451 -26.91 -4.73 9.12
C LEU A 451 -28.43 -4.77 9.40
N PRO A 452 -28.97 -5.89 9.91
CA PRO A 452 -30.33 -5.93 10.41
C PRO A 452 -30.55 -4.93 11.55
N SER A 453 -31.80 -4.50 11.75
CA SER A 453 -32.14 -3.55 12.83
C SER A 453 -31.64 -4.02 14.19
N GLY A 454 -30.91 -3.14 14.90
CA GLY A 454 -30.34 -3.40 16.21
C GLY A 454 -28.96 -4.08 16.20
N LYS A 455 -28.49 -4.58 15.05
CA LYS A 455 -27.13 -5.14 14.92
C LYS A 455 -26.11 -4.03 14.65
N LEU A 456 -24.91 -4.18 15.21
CA LEU A 456 -23.83 -3.19 15.10
C LEU A 456 -22.56 -3.72 14.42
N SER A 457 -22.45 -5.04 14.26
CA SER A 457 -21.34 -5.67 13.58
C SER A 457 -21.77 -7.00 12.96
N THR A 458 -20.93 -7.55 12.11
CA THR A 458 -21.09 -8.90 11.55
C THR A 458 -20.06 -9.82 12.19
N LYS A 459 -20.47 -11.05 12.52
CA LYS A 459 -19.57 -12.12 12.91
C LYS A 459 -19.69 -13.25 11.89
N ALA A 460 -18.61 -13.47 11.16
CA ALA A 460 -18.45 -14.67 10.36
C ALA A 460 -18.15 -15.84 11.29
N VAL A 461 -19.00 -16.85 11.27
CA VAL A 461 -18.90 -17.97 12.20
C VAL A 461 -17.94 -19.02 11.65
N GLY A 462 -16.82 -19.18 12.36
CA GLY A 462 -15.82 -20.21 12.09
C GLY A 462 -16.10 -21.54 12.80
N ALA A 463 -15.54 -22.60 12.22
CA ALA A 463 -15.50 -23.93 12.80
C ALA A 463 -14.73 -24.00 14.12
N THR A 464 -13.64 -23.25 14.25
CA THR A 464 -12.74 -23.21 15.40
C THR A 464 -12.67 -21.80 15.95
N ALA A 465 -12.80 -21.65 17.27
CA ALA A 465 -12.70 -20.37 17.96
C ALA A 465 -12.07 -20.55 19.35
N PRO A 466 -11.44 -19.53 19.93
CA PRO A 466 -11.00 -19.55 21.32
C PRO A 466 -12.14 -19.93 22.29
N ASP A 467 -11.87 -20.73 23.32
CA ASP A 467 -12.87 -21.01 24.35
C ASP A 467 -13.13 -19.76 25.20
N PHE A 468 -14.32 -19.16 25.02
CA PHE A 468 -14.76 -18.00 25.78
C PHE A 468 -14.88 -18.24 27.29
N LYS A 469 -14.95 -19.49 27.76
CA LYS A 469 -14.89 -19.79 29.20
C LYS A 469 -13.51 -19.51 29.81
N GLU A 470 -12.48 -19.51 28.97
CA GLU A 470 -11.09 -19.20 29.33
C GLU A 470 -10.74 -17.74 28.96
N ALA A 471 -11.71 -16.93 28.53
CA ALA A 471 -11.48 -15.53 28.22
C ALA A 471 -11.14 -14.73 29.47
N GLN A 472 -10.22 -13.77 29.32
CA GLN A 472 -9.90 -12.79 30.36
C GLN A 472 -10.77 -11.55 30.18
N ILE A 473 -11.27 -10.99 31.29
CA ILE A 473 -11.99 -9.72 31.29
C ILE A 473 -11.08 -8.67 31.95
N LEU A 474 -10.83 -7.58 31.25
CA LEU A 474 -10.02 -6.46 31.75
C LEU A 474 -10.82 -5.61 32.74
N GLU A 475 -10.14 -4.75 33.50
CA GLU A 475 -10.79 -3.89 34.52
C GLU A 475 -11.84 -2.94 33.92
N ASP A 476 -11.64 -2.53 32.67
CA ASP A 476 -12.58 -1.69 31.90
C ASP A 476 -13.72 -2.50 31.25
N GLY A 477 -13.76 -3.81 31.44
CA GLY A 477 -14.81 -4.71 30.94
C GLY A 477 -14.57 -5.25 29.52
N VAL A 478 -13.43 -4.96 28.90
CA VAL A 478 -13.06 -5.51 27.60
C VAL A 478 -12.77 -7.01 27.71
N ILE A 479 -13.31 -7.80 26.79
CA ILE A 479 -13.12 -9.25 26.72
C ILE A 479 -11.91 -9.57 25.85
N VAL A 480 -10.97 -10.35 26.37
CA VAL A 480 -9.80 -10.87 25.64
C VAL A 480 -10.02 -12.37 25.42
N PRO A 481 -10.37 -12.82 24.20
CA PRO A 481 -10.68 -14.21 23.91
C PRO A 481 -9.40 -15.05 23.73
N LEU A 482 -8.59 -15.15 24.79
CA LEU A 482 -7.27 -15.79 24.77
C LEU A 482 -7.28 -17.29 25.10
N GLY A 483 -8.46 -17.89 25.19
CA GLY A 483 -8.64 -19.31 25.50
C GLY A 483 -8.07 -20.24 24.44
N ASN A 484 -7.82 -21.50 24.81
CA ASN A 484 -7.39 -22.49 23.82
C ASN A 484 -8.51 -22.74 22.80
N PRO A 485 -8.19 -22.76 21.49
CA PRO A 485 -9.20 -22.94 20.45
C PRO A 485 -9.90 -24.29 20.56
N LYS A 486 -11.24 -24.28 20.43
CA LYS A 486 -12.09 -25.48 20.39
C LYS A 486 -12.90 -25.50 19.09
N GLU A 487 -13.05 -26.69 18.55
CA GLU A 487 -13.98 -26.93 17.45
C GLU A 487 -15.41 -26.84 17.95
N ARG A 488 -16.27 -26.21 17.16
CA ARG A 488 -17.70 -26.12 17.48
C ARG A 488 -18.37 -27.47 17.23
N PRO A 489 -19.24 -27.94 18.14
CA PRO A 489 -19.91 -29.25 18.01
C PRO A 489 -20.76 -29.42 16.75
N LYS A 490 -21.21 -28.31 16.16
CA LYS A 490 -21.95 -28.27 14.90
C LYS A 490 -21.17 -27.41 13.90
N HIS A 491 -20.55 -28.05 12.91
CA HIS A 491 -19.95 -27.37 11.76
C HIS A 491 -21.07 -26.80 10.87
N GLU A 492 -21.63 -25.66 11.27
CA GLU A 492 -22.67 -24.97 10.48
C GLU A 492 -22.07 -23.88 9.57
N GLY A 493 -20.83 -23.43 9.83
CA GLY A 493 -20.16 -22.38 9.06
C GLY A 493 -19.19 -22.90 7.99
N ASN A 494 -19.05 -22.14 6.90
CA ASN A 494 -18.12 -22.41 5.79
C ASN A 494 -16.68 -21.93 6.05
N LEU A 495 -16.43 -21.26 7.18
CA LEU A 495 -15.15 -20.70 7.57
C LEU A 495 -14.43 -21.58 8.59
N LEU A 496 -13.10 -21.60 8.54
CA LEU A 496 -12.29 -22.34 9.53
C LEU A 496 -12.25 -21.62 10.87
N HIS A 497 -12.16 -20.29 10.85
CA HIS A 497 -12.01 -19.42 12.02
C HIS A 497 -13.03 -18.27 11.97
N ASN A 498 -13.26 -17.61 13.11
CA ASN A 498 -14.18 -16.48 13.15
C ASN A 498 -13.54 -15.26 12.50
N GLU A 499 -14.37 -14.41 11.89
CA GLU A 499 -14.00 -13.03 11.56
C GLU A 499 -15.05 -12.08 12.15
N TYR A 500 -14.60 -10.89 12.55
CA TYR A 500 -15.44 -9.85 13.14
C TYR A 500 -15.31 -8.59 12.29
N ILE A 501 -16.43 -8.06 11.84
CA ILE A 501 -16.46 -6.95 10.90
C ILE A 501 -17.31 -5.83 11.48
N VAL A 502 -16.72 -4.63 11.58
CA VAL A 502 -17.43 -3.40 11.92
C VAL A 502 -17.50 -2.48 10.70
N TYR A 503 -18.63 -1.80 10.55
CA TYR A 503 -18.93 -0.91 9.42
C TYR A 503 -18.93 0.57 9.82
N ASN A 504 -18.45 0.87 11.03
CA ASN A 504 -18.20 2.22 11.53
C ASN A 504 -16.84 2.24 12.23
N VAL A 505 -15.91 3.05 11.72
CA VAL A 505 -14.54 3.17 12.27
C VAL A 505 -14.51 3.71 13.69
N GLU A 506 -15.55 4.40 14.14
CA GLU A 506 -15.63 4.91 15.51
C GLU A 506 -15.86 3.78 16.53
N GLN A 507 -16.26 2.56 16.09
CA GLN A 507 -16.37 1.36 16.95
C GLN A 507 -15.00 0.75 17.31
N ILE A 508 -13.90 1.39 16.91
CA ILE A 508 -12.56 0.84 17.01
C ILE A 508 -11.68 1.79 17.81
N ARG A 509 -10.92 1.23 18.75
CA ARG A 509 -9.87 1.93 19.49
C ARG A 509 -8.63 1.06 19.56
N MET A 510 -7.50 1.58 19.11
CA MET A 510 -6.20 0.92 19.21
C MET A 510 -5.81 0.80 20.67
N ARG A 511 -5.31 -0.38 21.08
CA ARG A 511 -4.79 -0.60 22.44
C ARG A 511 -3.33 -0.96 22.41
N TYR A 512 -2.92 -1.86 21.52
CA TYR A 512 -1.54 -2.31 21.43
C TYR A 512 -1.08 -2.45 20.00
N VAL A 513 0.15 -1.99 19.73
CA VAL A 513 0.91 -2.27 18.50
C VAL A 513 1.99 -3.28 18.86
N ILE A 514 2.06 -4.38 18.13
CA ILE A 514 2.96 -5.50 18.38
C ILE A 514 3.88 -5.64 17.18
N GLN A 515 5.17 -5.34 17.36
CA GLN A 515 6.21 -5.68 16.42
C GLN A 515 6.62 -7.15 16.63
N VAL A 516 6.64 -7.91 15.55
CA VAL A 516 6.97 -9.34 15.56
C VAL A 516 8.00 -9.70 14.49
N GLU A 517 8.64 -10.84 14.66
CA GLU A 517 9.51 -11.46 13.66
C GLU A 517 9.02 -12.87 13.31
N PHE A 518 8.89 -13.15 12.02
CA PHE A 518 8.43 -14.43 11.48
C PHE A 518 9.61 -15.35 11.18
N ASN A 519 9.54 -16.59 11.67
CA ASN A 519 10.53 -17.64 11.47
C ASN A 519 9.94 -18.78 10.63
N TYR A 520 10.50 -18.99 9.44
CA TYR A 520 10.07 -20.01 8.47
C TYR A 520 10.97 -21.26 8.46
N GLU A 521 12.03 -21.26 9.26
CA GLU A 521 12.91 -22.42 9.48
C GLU A 521 12.37 -23.20 10.69
N ILE A 522 11.47 -24.16 10.43
CA ILE A 522 10.85 -25.02 11.46
C ILE A 522 11.18 -26.47 11.22
#